data_AF-A0AA35XDP5-F1
#
_entry.id   AF-A0AA35XDP5-F1
#
_cell.length_a   1.000
_cell.length_b   1.000
_cell.length_c   1.000
_cell.angle_alpha   90.00
_cell.angle_beta   90.00
_cell.angle_gamma   90.00
#
_symmetry.space_group_name_H-M   'P 1'
#
loop_
_entity.id
_entity.type
_entity.pdbx_description
1 polymer ?
#
loop_
_entity_poly.entity_id
_entity_poly.type
_entity_poly.pdbx_seq_one_letter_code
_entity_poly.pdbx_strand_id
1 'polypeptide(L)'
;CVCVSPVAKRVAEERGERLGGSVGFQIRLENQLPDQRGSILYCTTGILLRRMINDSLLREVSHVVLDEVHERSVQSDFLIIVLRDILPHRPDLKVILMSATLNAELFSQYFGGVPMYNIPSVVFPVARYFLEDVLQMTRFCPPPPTRRGPPSWVRHLRGQAEAMEKKRTEEQERAEYIASLEAKRTYPPYVVEALRNMDGDQVPLELMLELVKTICREGELGAILVFLPGWDTISKLHDMLKSDPVFRSRNYLIIPLHSLMPTSFQQSVLPDTPAGEYEWCPPHLAETSLTIDAWLGLCHRLRGEGRRKRMMCD
;
A
#
# COMPACT_ATOMS: atom_id res chain seq x y z
N CYS A 1 -4.96 11.80 -0.74
CA CYS A 1 -5.36 12.71 0.35
C CYS A 1 -4.65 12.41 1.67
N VAL A 2 -4.60 11.14 2.09
CA VAL A 2 -4.10 10.73 3.42
C VAL A 2 -2.59 11.00 3.63
N CYS A 3 -1.78 10.94 2.57
CA CYS A 3 -0.31 11.02 2.71
C CYS A 3 0.27 12.45 2.75
N VAL A 4 -0.50 13.47 2.35
CA VAL A 4 0.02 14.84 2.16
C VAL A 4 0.36 15.50 3.51
N SER A 5 -0.53 15.38 4.49
CA SER A 5 -0.34 15.98 5.83
C SER A 5 0.83 15.33 6.61
N PRO A 6 0.94 13.99 6.68
CA PRO A 6 2.07 13.33 7.34
C PRO A 6 3.43 13.64 6.71
N VAL A 7 3.53 13.69 5.37
CA VAL A 7 4.79 14.02 4.68
C VAL A 7 5.21 15.46 5.01
N ALA A 8 4.28 16.41 4.95
CA ALA A 8 4.56 17.80 5.31
C ALA A 8 5.01 17.93 6.77
N LYS A 9 4.34 17.23 7.71
CA LYS A 9 4.73 17.19 9.12
C LYS A 9 6.15 16.63 9.28
N ARG A 10 6.44 15.52 8.62
CA ARG A 10 7.76 14.87 8.67
C ARG A 10 8.88 15.78 8.16
N VAL A 11 8.66 16.46 7.04
CA VAL A 11 9.68 17.37 6.46
C VAL A 11 9.86 18.62 7.33
N ALA A 12 8.82 19.12 7.98
CA ALA A 12 8.96 20.18 8.98
C ALA A 12 9.81 19.72 10.19
N GLU A 13 9.55 18.51 10.70
CA GLU A 13 10.31 17.91 11.80
C GLU A 13 11.79 17.71 11.45
N GLU A 14 12.09 17.21 10.25
CA GLU A 14 13.46 17.03 9.77
C GLU A 14 14.22 18.35 9.60
N ARG A 15 13.50 19.46 9.42
CA ARG A 15 14.05 20.82 9.40
C ARG A 15 14.16 21.45 10.80
N GLY A 16 13.68 20.77 11.85
CA GLY A 16 13.62 21.33 13.20
C GLY A 16 12.61 22.48 13.33
N GLU A 17 11.61 22.55 12.45
CA GLU A 17 10.62 23.62 12.38
C GLU A 17 9.22 23.11 12.74
N ARG A 18 8.31 24.04 13.05
CA ARG A 18 6.88 23.73 13.17
C ARG A 18 6.24 23.75 11.79
N LEU A 19 5.28 22.85 11.57
CA LEU A 19 4.42 22.89 10.38
C LEU A 19 3.73 24.26 10.26
N GLY A 20 3.60 24.78 9.05
CA GLY A 20 3.13 26.13 8.76
C GLY A 20 4.20 27.22 8.76
N GLY A 21 5.45 26.90 9.11
CA GLY A 21 6.61 27.78 8.87
C GLY A 21 7.07 27.69 7.41
N SER A 22 8.26 27.16 7.15
CA SER A 22 8.73 26.98 5.76
C SER A 22 8.07 25.81 5.03
N VAL A 23 7.36 24.91 5.74
CA VAL A 23 6.70 23.74 5.18
C VAL A 23 5.25 23.73 5.60
N GLY A 24 4.34 23.46 4.66
CA GLY A 24 2.92 23.38 4.94
C GLY A 24 2.21 22.44 3.97
N PHE A 25 0.91 22.29 4.16
CA PHE A 25 0.08 21.47 3.29
C PHE A 25 -1.30 22.05 3.03
N GLN A 26 -1.92 21.62 1.93
CA GLN A 26 -3.29 21.93 1.60
C GLN A 26 -3.99 20.72 0.97
N ILE A 27 -5.03 20.24 1.64
CA ILE A 27 -5.92 19.19 1.13
C ILE A 27 -7.37 19.70 1.16
N ARG A 28 -8.31 18.85 0.76
CA ARG A 28 -9.73 19.21 0.79
C ARG A 28 -10.17 19.38 2.25
N LEU A 29 -10.72 20.55 2.59
CA LEU A 29 -11.25 20.93 3.92
C LEU A 29 -10.22 21.12 5.04
N GLU A 30 -8.94 20.85 4.82
CA GLU A 30 -7.89 20.99 5.82
C GLU A 30 -6.66 21.65 5.21
N ASN A 31 -6.08 22.62 5.90
CA ASN A 31 -4.87 23.30 5.46
C ASN A 31 -4.06 23.82 6.64
N GLN A 32 -2.74 23.87 6.43
CA GLN A 32 -1.80 24.61 7.24
C GLN A 32 -0.76 25.18 6.29
N LEU A 33 -1.01 26.40 5.82
CA LEU A 33 -0.21 27.03 4.78
C LEU A 33 1.16 27.47 5.34
N PRO A 34 2.24 27.35 4.55
CA PRO A 34 3.54 27.87 4.93
C PRO A 34 3.66 29.38 4.70
N ASP A 35 4.81 29.94 5.07
CA ASP A 35 5.23 31.30 4.75
C ASP A 35 5.19 31.60 3.24
N GLN A 36 5.06 32.87 2.88
CA GLN A 36 4.85 33.29 1.48
C GLN A 36 6.06 33.07 0.55
N ARG A 37 7.28 33.00 1.09
CA ARG A 37 8.51 32.90 0.29
C ARG A 37 9.44 31.84 0.88
N GLY A 38 10.16 31.16 0.00
CA GLY A 38 11.14 30.14 0.40
C GLY A 38 10.51 28.91 1.07
N SER A 39 9.27 28.59 0.67
CA SER A 39 8.45 27.58 1.32
C SER A 39 8.10 26.39 0.42
N ILE A 40 7.69 25.29 1.06
CA ILE A 40 7.23 24.06 0.42
C ILE A 40 5.76 23.86 0.81
N LEU A 41 4.90 23.74 -0.20
CA LEU A 41 3.48 23.41 -0.01
C LEU A 41 3.19 22.03 -0.59
N TYR A 42 2.90 21.08 0.28
CA TYR A 42 2.37 19.77 -0.13
C TYR A 42 0.87 19.89 -0.41
N CYS A 43 0.40 19.44 -1.58
CA CYS A 43 -1.02 19.44 -1.87
C CYS A 43 -1.43 18.25 -2.73
N THR A 44 -2.72 17.93 -2.76
CA THR A 44 -3.21 16.93 -3.71
C THR A 44 -3.30 17.54 -5.11
N THR A 45 -3.19 16.68 -6.13
CA THR A 45 -3.36 17.04 -7.54
C THR A 45 -4.62 17.87 -7.80
N GLY A 46 -5.75 17.48 -7.19
CA GLY A 46 -7.01 18.22 -7.29
C GLY A 46 -6.98 19.64 -6.69
N ILE A 47 -6.20 19.88 -5.62
CA ILE A 47 -6.04 21.23 -5.06
C ILE A 47 -5.23 22.11 -6.00
N LEU A 48 -4.14 21.58 -6.57
CA LEU A 48 -3.33 22.30 -7.55
C LEU A 48 -4.14 22.63 -8.82
N LEU A 49 -4.85 21.64 -9.37
CA LEU A 49 -5.76 21.86 -10.51
C LEU A 49 -6.82 22.93 -10.21
N ARG A 50 -7.38 22.93 -8.99
CA ARG A 50 -8.33 23.97 -8.58
C ARG A 50 -7.69 25.36 -8.50
N ARG A 51 -6.43 25.46 -8.05
CA ARG A 51 -5.68 26.72 -8.04
C ARG A 51 -5.48 27.25 -9.46
N MET A 52 -5.24 26.37 -10.42
CA MET A 52 -5.05 26.71 -11.83
C MET A 52 -6.31 27.24 -12.53
N ILE A 53 -7.50 27.04 -11.94
CA ILE A 53 -8.73 27.68 -12.43
C ILE A 53 -8.65 29.21 -12.26
N ASN A 54 -8.08 29.68 -11.14
CA ASN A 54 -7.94 31.11 -10.85
C ASN A 54 -6.62 31.69 -11.37
N ASP A 55 -5.55 30.90 -11.34
CA ASP A 55 -4.23 31.27 -11.83
C ASP A 55 -3.67 30.18 -12.76
N SER A 56 -4.14 30.20 -14.01
CA SER A 56 -3.79 29.21 -15.04
C SER A 56 -2.31 29.15 -15.38
N LEU A 57 -1.54 30.19 -15.06
CA LEU A 57 -0.11 30.24 -15.30
C LEU A 57 0.73 29.92 -14.05
N LEU A 58 0.11 29.71 -12.87
CA LEU A 58 0.83 29.46 -11.61
C LEU A 58 1.91 30.51 -11.31
N ARG A 59 1.58 31.81 -11.42
CA ARG A 59 2.53 32.94 -11.37
C ARG A 59 3.36 33.00 -10.09
N GLU A 60 2.78 32.57 -8.98
CA GLU A 60 3.43 32.58 -7.67
C GLU A 60 4.26 31.31 -7.38
N VAL A 61 4.26 30.34 -8.31
CA VAL A 61 4.96 29.07 -8.16
C VAL A 61 6.22 29.08 -9.02
N SER A 62 7.35 28.73 -8.40
CA SER A 62 8.64 28.58 -9.09
C SER A 62 8.93 27.14 -9.50
N HIS A 63 8.51 26.17 -8.68
CA HIS A 63 8.75 24.75 -8.89
C HIS A 63 7.48 23.95 -8.61
N VAL A 64 7.13 23.04 -9.53
CA VAL A 64 6.09 22.04 -9.33
C VAL A 64 6.75 20.66 -9.33
N VAL A 65 6.57 19.92 -8.24
CA VAL A 65 7.03 18.54 -8.12
C VAL A 65 5.80 17.65 -8.15
N LEU A 66 5.68 16.83 -9.20
CA LEU A 66 4.67 15.78 -9.29
C LEU A 66 5.28 14.50 -8.77
N ASP A 67 4.83 14.12 -7.57
CA ASP A 67 5.22 12.86 -6.98
C ASP A 67 4.38 11.71 -7.53
N GLU A 68 4.97 10.53 -7.54
CA GLU A 68 4.32 9.26 -7.83
C GLU A 68 3.51 9.21 -9.15
N VAL A 69 4.07 9.78 -10.22
CA VAL A 69 3.38 9.82 -11.52
C VAL A 69 3.11 8.43 -12.12
N HIS A 70 3.73 7.39 -11.56
CA HIS A 70 3.59 6.01 -11.99
C HIS A 70 2.21 5.39 -11.68
N GLU A 71 1.42 5.97 -10.78
CA GLU A 71 0.05 5.51 -10.48
C GLU A 71 -0.95 5.76 -11.60
N ARG A 72 -0.59 6.61 -12.58
CA ARG A 72 -1.42 6.94 -13.75
C ARG A 72 -2.87 7.34 -13.41
N SER A 73 -3.05 8.06 -12.30
CA SER A 73 -4.37 8.59 -11.96
C SER A 73 -4.82 9.62 -13.00
N VAL A 74 -6.13 9.64 -13.31
CA VAL A 74 -6.72 10.57 -14.29
C VAL A 74 -6.38 12.02 -13.98
N GLN A 75 -6.34 12.40 -12.70
CA GLN A 75 -5.98 13.75 -12.27
C GLN A 75 -4.51 14.06 -12.52
N SER A 76 -3.60 13.11 -12.28
CA SER A 76 -2.16 13.30 -12.50
C SER A 76 -1.85 13.42 -13.98
N ASP A 77 -2.39 12.52 -14.81
CA ASP A 77 -2.23 12.57 -16.27
C ASP A 77 -2.79 13.88 -16.84
N PHE A 78 -3.95 14.34 -16.36
CA PHE A 78 -4.50 15.64 -16.76
C PHE A 78 -3.60 16.81 -16.34
N LEU A 79 -3.08 16.81 -15.11
CA LEU A 79 -2.17 17.85 -14.64
C LEU A 79 -0.87 17.89 -15.46
N ILE A 80 -0.34 16.73 -15.84
CA ILE A 80 0.84 16.61 -16.71
C ILE A 80 0.58 17.30 -18.07
N ILE A 81 -0.60 17.08 -18.67
CA ILE A 81 -0.99 17.74 -19.93
C ILE A 81 -1.00 19.26 -19.74
N VAL A 82 -1.66 19.75 -18.69
CA VAL A 82 -1.78 21.20 -18.43
C VAL A 82 -0.42 21.83 -18.18
N LEU A 83 0.46 21.19 -17.40
CA LEU A 83 1.81 21.70 -17.15
C LEU A 83 2.65 21.76 -18.42
N ARG A 84 2.57 20.74 -19.28
CA ARG A 84 3.27 20.74 -20.57
C ARG A 84 2.87 21.94 -21.43
N ASP A 85 1.58 22.30 -21.44
CA ASP A 85 1.07 23.42 -22.22
C ASP A 85 1.46 24.80 -21.61
N ILE A 86 1.72 24.86 -20.30
CA ILE A 86 2.15 26.08 -19.59
C ILE A 86 3.65 26.36 -19.77
N LEU A 87 4.49 25.32 -19.83
CA LEU A 87 5.96 25.47 -19.87
C LEU A 87 6.47 26.43 -20.98
N PRO A 88 5.94 26.44 -22.22
CA PRO A 88 6.32 27.42 -23.24
C PRO A 88 6.02 28.87 -22.86
N HIS A 89 5.01 29.11 -22.02
CA HIS A 89 4.59 30.43 -21.55
C HIS A 89 5.27 30.85 -20.24
N ARG A 90 5.86 29.90 -19.51
CA ARG A 90 6.55 30.09 -18.22
C ARG A 90 7.92 29.42 -18.24
N PRO A 91 8.91 29.96 -18.97
CA PRO A 91 10.25 29.37 -19.05
C PRO A 91 11.00 29.38 -17.69
N ASP A 92 10.55 30.23 -16.76
CA ASP A 92 11.03 30.31 -15.39
C ASP A 92 10.48 29.20 -14.48
N LEU A 93 9.32 28.61 -14.81
CA LEU A 93 8.72 27.51 -14.05
C LEU A 93 9.52 26.22 -14.26
N LYS A 94 9.86 25.55 -13.16
CA LYS A 94 10.49 24.22 -13.19
C LYS A 94 9.48 23.15 -12.82
N VAL A 95 9.44 22.08 -13.61
CA VAL A 95 8.59 20.92 -13.35
C VAL A 95 9.50 19.70 -13.13
N ILE A 96 9.27 18.99 -12.04
CA ILE A 96 9.99 17.76 -11.67
C ILE A 96 8.95 16.65 -11.57
N LEU A 97 9.19 15.53 -12.25
CA LEU A 97 8.36 14.33 -12.16
C LEU A 97 9.13 13.28 -11.37
N MET A 98 8.52 12.73 -10.32
CA MET A 98 9.09 11.67 -9.49
C MET A 98 8.29 10.38 -9.68
N SER A 99 8.99 9.27 -9.84
CA SER A 99 8.42 7.94 -10.08
C SER A 99 9.29 6.90 -9.38
N ALA A 100 8.64 5.97 -8.69
CA ALA A 100 9.30 4.81 -8.10
C ALA A 100 9.60 3.68 -9.11
N THR A 101 8.96 3.70 -10.29
CA THR A 101 9.05 2.60 -11.28
C THR A 101 9.87 2.97 -12.52
N LEU A 102 10.34 1.92 -13.22
CA LEU A 102 11.18 1.94 -14.41
C LEU A 102 10.51 2.49 -15.69
N ASN A 103 9.32 3.11 -15.62
CA ASN A 103 8.66 3.67 -16.81
C ASN A 103 8.90 5.18 -16.96
N ALA A 104 10.06 5.66 -16.53
CA ALA A 104 10.44 7.07 -16.59
C ALA A 104 10.65 7.55 -18.04
N GLU A 105 11.03 6.63 -18.94
CA GLU A 105 11.27 6.88 -20.36
C GLU A 105 10.03 7.43 -21.06
N LEU A 106 8.84 6.91 -20.72
CA LEU A 106 7.59 7.36 -21.31
C LEU A 106 7.33 8.84 -20.99
N PHE A 107 7.58 9.25 -19.74
CA PHE A 107 7.45 10.65 -19.33
C PHE A 107 8.54 11.52 -19.98
N SER A 108 9.78 11.04 -20.03
CA SER A 108 10.87 11.76 -20.70
C SER A 108 10.53 12.05 -22.17
N GLN A 109 10.09 11.03 -22.92
CA GLN A 109 9.69 11.16 -24.32
C GLN A 109 8.49 12.10 -24.49
N TYR A 110 7.50 12.03 -23.61
CA TYR A 110 6.33 12.90 -23.65
C TYR A 110 6.69 14.40 -23.52
N PHE A 111 7.74 14.72 -22.75
CA PHE A 111 8.28 16.07 -22.62
C PHE A 111 9.40 16.40 -23.63
N GLY A 112 9.60 15.58 -24.68
CA GLY A 112 10.58 15.84 -25.73
C GLY A 112 12.00 15.35 -25.43
N GLY A 113 12.13 14.29 -24.64
CA GLY A 113 13.41 13.67 -24.30
C GLY A 113 14.15 14.37 -23.17
N VAL A 114 13.44 14.83 -22.13
CA VAL A 114 14.05 15.54 -20.99
C VAL A 114 14.99 14.63 -20.17
N PRO A 115 15.99 15.21 -19.48
CA PRO A 115 16.93 14.44 -18.66
C PRO A 115 16.22 13.59 -17.60
N MET A 116 16.71 12.37 -17.41
CA MET A 116 16.26 11.46 -16.37
C MET A 116 17.37 11.23 -15.36
N TYR A 117 17.01 11.25 -14.08
CA TYR A 117 17.93 10.97 -12.98
C TYR A 117 17.46 9.73 -12.24
N ASN A 118 18.31 8.71 -12.19
CA ASN A 118 18.04 7.51 -11.42
C ASN A 118 18.73 7.61 -10.05
N ILE A 119 17.94 7.58 -8.98
CA ILE A 119 18.44 7.56 -7.61
C ILE A 119 18.53 6.10 -7.18
N PRO A 120 19.75 5.55 -6.95
CA PRO A 120 19.88 4.14 -6.57
C PRO A 120 19.24 3.92 -5.20
N SER A 121 18.33 2.96 -5.12
CA SER A 121 17.75 2.51 -3.86
C SER A 121 18.53 1.32 -3.31
N VAL A 122 18.81 1.33 -2.01
CA VAL A 122 19.32 0.14 -1.31
C VAL A 122 18.12 -0.68 -0.88
N VAL A 123 17.91 -1.80 -1.54
CA VAL A 123 16.90 -2.78 -1.12
C VAL A 123 17.49 -3.74 -0.11
N PHE A 124 16.73 -4.02 0.95
CA PHE A 124 17.06 -5.10 1.86
C PHE A 124 16.50 -6.41 1.28
N PRO A 125 17.20 -7.55 1.43
CA PRO A 125 16.69 -8.82 0.93
C PRO A 125 15.38 -9.18 1.67
N VAL A 126 14.31 -9.39 0.90
CA VAL A 126 13.01 -9.82 1.41
C VAL A 126 12.79 -11.27 0.97
N ALA A 127 12.61 -12.17 1.93
CA ALA A 127 12.21 -13.54 1.64
C ALA A 127 10.75 -13.57 1.19
N ARG A 128 10.46 -14.32 0.12
CA ARG A 128 9.12 -14.49 -0.43
C ARG A 128 8.64 -15.90 -0.14
N TYR A 129 7.38 -16.00 0.24
CA TYR A 129 6.70 -17.26 0.51
C TYR A 129 5.41 -17.26 -0.28
N PHE A 130 5.15 -18.36 -1.00
CA PHE A 130 3.90 -18.56 -1.73
C PHE A 130 2.89 -19.30 -0.86
N LEU A 131 1.68 -19.48 -1.39
CA LEU A 131 0.56 -20.06 -0.65
C LEU A 131 0.88 -21.47 -0.12
N GLU A 132 1.55 -22.28 -0.93
CA GLU A 132 2.08 -23.59 -0.57
C GLU A 132 3.02 -23.56 0.64
N ASP A 133 3.92 -22.56 0.72
CA ASP A 133 4.83 -22.38 1.84
C ASP A 133 4.05 -22.01 3.10
N VAL A 134 3.11 -21.06 2.97
CA VAL A 134 2.26 -20.59 4.06
C VAL A 134 1.40 -21.73 4.62
N LEU A 135 0.80 -22.56 3.76
CA LEU A 135 0.06 -23.75 4.16
C LEU A 135 0.95 -24.77 4.89
N GLN A 136 2.18 -24.96 4.42
CA GLN A 136 3.13 -25.84 5.07
C GLN A 136 3.50 -25.33 6.48
N MET A 137 3.80 -24.03 6.59
CA MET A 137 4.20 -23.37 7.85
C MET A 137 3.07 -23.39 8.89
N THR A 138 1.86 -22.99 8.48
CA THR A 138 0.70 -22.88 9.38
C THR A 138 0.04 -24.22 9.67
N ARG A 139 0.28 -25.25 8.83
CA ARG A 139 -0.45 -26.52 8.82
C ARG A 139 -1.97 -26.32 8.75
N PHE A 140 -2.40 -25.24 8.11
CA PHE A 140 -3.82 -24.92 7.96
C PHE A 140 -4.48 -25.93 7.02
N CYS A 141 -5.59 -26.51 7.48
CA CYS A 141 -6.41 -27.42 6.68
C CYS A 141 -7.75 -26.73 6.38
N PRO A 142 -7.92 -26.16 5.17
CA PRO A 142 -9.20 -25.56 4.80
C PRO A 142 -10.29 -26.63 4.85
N PRO A 143 -11.51 -26.28 5.29
CA PRO A 143 -12.64 -27.20 5.22
C PRO A 143 -12.89 -27.58 3.75
N PRO A 144 -13.35 -28.82 3.49
CA PRO A 144 -13.69 -29.21 2.13
C PRO A 144 -14.74 -28.26 1.55
N PRO A 145 -14.68 -27.94 0.25
CA PRO A 145 -15.61 -27.00 -0.36
C PRO A 145 -17.05 -27.45 -0.11
N THR A 146 -17.81 -26.61 0.58
CA THR A 146 -19.21 -26.89 0.95
C THR A 146 -20.17 -26.81 -0.26
N ARG A 147 -19.68 -26.36 -1.41
CA ARG A 147 -20.50 -26.14 -2.61
C ARG A 147 -20.79 -27.43 -3.35
N ARG A 148 -22.07 -27.83 -3.35
CA ARG A 148 -22.66 -28.80 -4.30
C ARG A 148 -23.22 -28.14 -5.58
N GLY A 149 -22.72 -26.95 -5.96
CA GLY A 149 -23.24 -26.15 -7.08
C GLY A 149 -22.13 -25.50 -7.90
N PRO A 150 -22.45 -24.94 -9.08
CA PRO A 150 -21.46 -24.30 -9.95
C PRO A 150 -20.73 -23.15 -9.22
N PRO A 151 -19.46 -22.88 -9.56
CA PRO A 151 -18.68 -21.80 -8.95
C PRO A 151 -19.41 -20.45 -8.98
N SER A 152 -19.19 -19.59 -7.97
CA SER A 152 -19.86 -18.29 -7.84
C SER A 152 -19.68 -17.42 -9.07
N TRP A 153 -18.48 -17.40 -9.63
CA TRP A 153 -18.18 -16.60 -10.81
C TRP A 153 -19.06 -17.00 -12.01
N VAL A 154 -19.49 -18.26 -12.14
CA VAL A 154 -20.41 -18.70 -13.22
C VAL A 154 -21.76 -17.98 -13.12
N ARG A 155 -22.22 -17.67 -11.90
CA ARG A 155 -23.45 -16.93 -11.67
C ARG A 155 -23.27 -15.43 -11.92
N HIS A 156 -22.16 -14.87 -11.48
CA HIS A 156 -21.87 -13.44 -11.55
C HIS A 156 -21.43 -12.97 -12.96
N LEU A 157 -20.78 -13.84 -13.74
CA LEU A 157 -20.29 -13.55 -15.09
C LEU A 157 -21.24 -14.05 -16.19
N ARG A 158 -22.49 -14.40 -15.84
CA ARG A 158 -23.48 -14.84 -16.83
C ARG A 158 -23.72 -13.72 -17.85
N GLY A 159 -23.43 -14.01 -19.12
CA GLY A 159 -23.55 -13.05 -20.22
C GLY A 159 -22.25 -12.30 -20.54
N GLN A 160 -21.16 -12.53 -19.80
CA GLN A 160 -19.83 -11.98 -20.07
C GLN A 160 -18.92 -13.08 -20.61
N ALA A 161 -18.99 -13.35 -21.91
CA ALA A 161 -18.29 -14.47 -22.53
C ALA A 161 -16.76 -14.41 -22.34
N GLU A 162 -16.16 -13.24 -22.56
CA GLU A 162 -14.71 -13.03 -22.42
C GLU A 162 -14.23 -13.25 -20.98
N ALA A 163 -14.97 -12.75 -19.99
CA ALA A 163 -14.62 -12.92 -18.57
C ALA A 163 -14.76 -14.39 -18.12
N MET A 164 -15.76 -15.11 -18.64
CA MET A 164 -15.91 -16.55 -18.38
C MET A 164 -14.78 -17.38 -18.99
N GLU A 165 -14.37 -17.06 -20.22
CA GLU A 165 -13.26 -17.75 -20.88
C GLU A 165 -11.97 -17.55 -20.09
N LYS A 166 -11.68 -16.31 -19.69
CA LYS A 166 -10.53 -15.99 -18.83
C LYS A 166 -10.54 -16.81 -17.53
N LYS A 167 -11.67 -16.87 -16.82
CA LYS A 167 -11.81 -17.65 -15.56
C LYS A 167 -11.58 -19.14 -15.76
N ARG A 168 -12.03 -19.72 -16.88
CA ARG A 168 -11.77 -21.13 -17.21
C ARG A 168 -10.29 -21.40 -17.44
N THR A 169 -9.61 -20.50 -18.14
CA THR A 169 -8.16 -20.60 -18.35
C THR A 169 -7.41 -20.54 -17.03
N GLU A 170 -7.75 -19.59 -16.15
CA GLU A 170 -7.17 -19.48 -14.80
C GLU A 170 -7.38 -20.77 -13.97
N GLU A 171 -8.58 -21.37 -14.01
CA GLU A 171 -8.85 -22.65 -13.32
C GLU A 171 -8.03 -23.82 -13.89
N GLN A 172 -7.87 -23.88 -15.21
CA GLN A 172 -7.08 -24.92 -15.89
C GLN A 172 -5.59 -24.81 -15.55
N GLU A 173 -5.02 -23.60 -15.67
CA GLU A 173 -3.62 -23.33 -15.33
C GLU A 173 -3.33 -23.66 -13.86
N ARG A 174 -4.25 -23.31 -12.96
CA ARG A 174 -4.15 -23.68 -11.54
C ARG A 174 -4.15 -25.20 -11.34
N ALA A 175 -5.04 -25.93 -12.02
CA ALA A 175 -5.10 -27.38 -11.90
C ALA A 175 -3.81 -28.06 -12.39
N GLU A 176 -3.26 -27.58 -13.51
CA GLU A 176 -1.98 -28.05 -14.06
C GLU A 176 -0.81 -27.73 -13.12
N TYR A 177 -0.80 -26.54 -12.53
CA TYR A 177 0.21 -26.16 -11.54
C TYR A 177 0.19 -27.09 -10.33
N ILE A 178 -0.97 -27.34 -9.74
CA ILE A 178 -1.14 -28.25 -8.59
C ILE A 178 -0.71 -29.68 -8.94
N ALA A 179 -1.08 -30.19 -10.12
CA ALA A 179 -0.65 -31.50 -10.59
C ALA A 179 0.88 -31.59 -10.73
N SER A 180 1.52 -30.50 -11.19
CA SER A 180 2.98 -30.43 -11.28
C SER A 180 3.68 -30.46 -9.92
N LEU A 181 3.10 -29.82 -8.89
CA LEU A 181 3.62 -29.84 -7.53
C LEU A 181 3.54 -31.26 -6.93
N GLU A 182 2.43 -31.96 -7.17
CA GLU A 182 2.23 -33.34 -6.73
C GLU A 182 3.22 -34.30 -7.39
N ALA A 183 3.42 -34.17 -8.71
CA ALA A 183 4.35 -35.00 -9.46
C ALA A 183 5.80 -34.80 -9.00
N LYS A 184 6.19 -33.54 -8.72
CA LYS A 184 7.53 -33.18 -8.25
C LYS A 184 7.77 -33.54 -6.78
N ARG A 185 6.71 -33.79 -5.99
CA ARG A 185 6.77 -34.03 -4.54
C ARG A 185 7.50 -32.92 -3.78
N THR A 186 7.37 -31.68 -4.23
CA THR A 186 8.01 -30.51 -3.60
C THR A 186 7.43 -30.25 -2.20
N TYR A 187 6.13 -30.50 -2.02
CA TYR A 187 5.40 -30.27 -0.77
C TYR A 187 4.74 -31.55 -0.25
N PRO A 188 4.49 -31.65 1.08
CA PRO A 188 3.73 -32.74 1.66
C PRO A 188 2.32 -32.89 1.06
N PRO A 189 1.76 -34.11 1.03
CA PRO A 189 0.44 -34.35 0.43
C PRO A 189 -0.69 -33.49 1.01
N TYR A 190 -0.64 -33.17 2.31
CA TYR A 190 -1.65 -32.32 2.95
C TYR A 190 -1.66 -30.89 2.40
N VAL A 191 -0.51 -30.36 1.95
CA VAL A 191 -0.41 -29.01 1.36
C VAL A 191 -1.08 -28.99 0.00
N VAL A 192 -0.78 -29.99 -0.84
CA VAL A 192 -1.40 -30.15 -2.16
C VAL A 192 -2.91 -30.30 -2.02
N GLU A 193 -3.38 -31.06 -1.03
CA GLU A 193 -4.80 -31.23 -0.77
C GLU A 193 -5.46 -29.94 -0.25
N ALA A 194 -4.78 -29.18 0.62
CA ALA A 194 -5.24 -27.87 1.05
C ALA A 194 -5.34 -26.87 -0.11
N LEU A 195 -4.36 -26.88 -1.03
CA LEU A 195 -4.39 -26.05 -2.24
C LEU A 195 -5.59 -26.36 -3.14
N ARG A 196 -5.99 -27.63 -3.27
CA ARG A 196 -7.19 -28.03 -4.04
C ARG A 196 -8.48 -27.54 -3.39
N ASN A 197 -8.54 -27.60 -2.07
CA ASN A 197 -9.74 -27.26 -1.30
C ASN A 197 -9.95 -25.76 -1.10
N MET A 198 -8.95 -24.93 -1.40
CA MET A 198 -9.12 -23.47 -1.36
C MET A 198 -9.95 -22.92 -2.52
N ASP A 199 -10.80 -21.96 -2.18
CA ASP A 199 -11.53 -21.14 -3.15
C ASP A 199 -10.63 -19.99 -3.62
N GLY A 200 -10.33 -19.93 -4.92
CA GLY A 200 -9.48 -18.89 -5.49
C GLY A 200 -10.13 -17.51 -5.54
N ASP A 201 -11.45 -17.43 -5.34
CA ASP A 201 -12.21 -16.16 -5.41
C ASP A 201 -12.37 -15.48 -4.03
N GLN A 202 -11.90 -16.10 -2.94
CA GLN A 202 -12.11 -15.60 -1.57
C GLN A 202 -10.80 -15.56 -0.79
N VAL A 203 -10.62 -14.53 0.02
CA VAL A 203 -9.47 -14.43 0.94
C VAL A 203 -9.75 -15.28 2.18
N PRO A 204 -8.96 -16.33 2.47
CA PRO A 204 -9.16 -17.19 3.63
C PRO A 204 -8.69 -16.48 4.92
N LEU A 205 -9.57 -15.68 5.54
CA LEU A 205 -9.23 -14.90 6.75
C LEU A 205 -8.76 -15.78 7.92
N GLU A 206 -9.20 -17.03 7.99
CA GLU A 206 -8.76 -18.02 8.98
C GLU A 206 -7.29 -18.43 8.78
N LEU A 207 -6.87 -18.57 7.52
CA LEU A 207 -5.46 -18.79 7.18
C LEU A 207 -4.63 -17.56 7.55
N MET A 208 -5.12 -16.35 7.28
CA MET A 208 -4.44 -15.11 7.65
C MET A 208 -4.27 -15.00 9.17
N LEU A 209 -5.31 -15.32 9.95
CA LEU A 209 -5.22 -15.38 11.40
C LEU A 209 -4.13 -16.36 11.86
N GLU A 210 -4.10 -17.58 11.33
CA GLU A 210 -3.10 -18.57 11.75
C GLU A 210 -1.69 -18.22 11.27
N LEU A 211 -1.55 -17.58 10.12
CA LEU A 211 -0.28 -17.04 9.64
C LEU A 211 0.24 -15.96 10.57
N VAL A 212 -0.58 -14.98 10.94
CA VAL A 212 -0.20 -13.92 11.90
C VAL A 212 0.22 -14.53 13.23
N LYS A 213 -0.51 -15.55 13.73
CA LYS A 213 -0.14 -16.28 14.95
C LYS A 213 1.19 -17.01 14.82
N THR A 214 1.45 -17.64 13.67
CA THR A 214 2.70 -18.35 13.39
C THR A 214 3.88 -17.37 13.38
N ILE A 215 3.73 -16.24 12.67
CA ILE A 215 4.75 -15.17 12.63
C ILE A 215 5.01 -14.63 14.04
N CYS A 216 3.99 -14.45 14.87
CA CYS A 216 4.19 -13.95 16.24
C CYS A 216 4.87 -14.96 17.18
N ARG A 217 4.74 -16.26 16.91
CA ARG A 217 5.38 -17.32 17.71
C ARG A 217 6.83 -17.55 17.31
N GLU A 218 7.11 -17.50 16.00
CA GLU A 218 8.41 -17.86 15.43
C GLU A 218 9.30 -16.66 15.10
N GLY A 219 8.70 -15.48 14.93
CA GLY A 219 9.35 -14.29 14.41
C GLY A 219 10.13 -13.49 15.46
N GLU A 220 11.13 -12.75 14.96
CA GLU A 220 11.79 -11.67 15.68
C GLU A 220 10.84 -10.48 15.87
N LEU A 221 11.17 -9.56 16.78
CA LEU A 221 10.39 -8.35 17.04
C LEU A 221 10.24 -7.52 15.75
N GLY A 222 8.99 -7.22 15.36
CA GLY A 222 8.69 -6.47 14.15
C GLY A 222 7.22 -6.08 14.05
N ALA A 223 6.90 -5.28 13.02
CA ALA A 223 5.54 -4.97 12.64
C ALA A 223 5.10 -5.92 11.51
N ILE A 224 3.88 -6.43 11.61
CA ILE A 224 3.25 -7.21 10.53
C ILE A 224 2.36 -6.28 9.70
N LEU A 225 2.42 -6.45 8.39
CA LEU A 225 1.57 -5.75 7.44
C LEU A 225 0.71 -6.72 6.66
N VAL A 226 -0.58 -6.41 6.57
CA VAL A 226 -1.58 -7.27 5.91
C VAL A 226 -2.43 -6.43 4.97
N PHE A 227 -2.34 -6.74 3.68
CA PHE A 227 -3.16 -6.15 2.61
C PHE A 227 -4.44 -6.96 2.42
N LEU A 228 -5.57 -6.27 2.31
CA LEU A 228 -6.89 -6.90 2.17
C LEU A 228 -7.80 -6.06 1.26
N PRO A 229 -8.63 -6.70 0.41
CA PRO A 229 -9.31 -6.04 -0.72
C PRO A 229 -10.42 -5.04 -0.34
N GLY A 230 -10.74 -4.87 0.95
CA GLY A 230 -11.73 -3.87 1.36
C GLY A 230 -12.23 -4.01 2.79
N TRP A 231 -12.89 -2.95 3.28
CA TRP A 231 -13.26 -2.76 4.70
C TRP A 231 -13.94 -3.95 5.39
N ASP A 232 -14.80 -4.69 4.69
CA ASP A 232 -15.48 -5.86 5.25
C ASP A 232 -14.48 -6.94 5.69
N THR A 233 -13.49 -7.25 4.84
CA THR A 233 -12.42 -8.22 5.17
C THR A 233 -11.51 -7.70 6.28
N ILE A 234 -11.19 -6.40 6.29
CA ILE A 234 -10.39 -5.76 7.35
C ILE A 234 -11.06 -5.91 8.69
N SER A 235 -12.34 -5.54 8.77
CA SER A 235 -13.10 -5.51 10.01
C SER A 235 -13.23 -6.92 10.58
N LYS A 236 -13.53 -7.90 9.71
CA LYS A 236 -13.60 -9.32 10.09
C LYS A 236 -12.27 -9.82 10.63
N LEU A 237 -11.15 -9.61 9.93
CA LEU A 237 -9.84 -10.06 10.42
C LEU A 237 -9.45 -9.36 11.72
N HIS A 238 -9.68 -8.05 11.81
CA HIS A 238 -9.45 -7.27 13.02
C HIS A 238 -10.23 -7.82 14.22
N ASP A 239 -11.51 -8.16 14.04
CA ASP A 239 -12.37 -8.70 15.09
C ASP A 239 -11.94 -10.13 15.49
N MET A 240 -11.53 -10.95 14.52
CA MET A 240 -10.95 -12.27 14.75
C MET A 240 -9.69 -12.16 15.61
N LEU A 241 -8.79 -11.25 15.26
CA LEU A 241 -7.53 -11.05 16.01
C LEU A 241 -7.78 -10.50 17.41
N LYS A 242 -8.69 -9.52 17.58
CA LYS A 242 -9.06 -9.02 18.91
C LYS A 242 -9.73 -10.07 19.80
N SER A 243 -10.46 -11.00 19.20
CA SER A 243 -11.16 -12.06 19.93
C SER A 243 -10.22 -13.20 20.33
N ASP A 244 -9.12 -13.41 19.58
CA ASP A 244 -8.16 -14.48 19.85
C ASP A 244 -7.36 -14.21 21.14
N PRO A 245 -7.26 -15.20 22.06
CA PRO A 245 -6.56 -15.04 23.34
C PRO A 245 -5.10 -14.61 23.21
N VAL A 246 -4.42 -14.97 22.12
CA VAL A 246 -3.00 -14.64 21.88
C VAL A 246 -2.80 -13.12 21.83
N PHE A 247 -3.71 -12.40 21.17
CA PHE A 247 -3.57 -10.96 20.94
C PHE A 247 -4.31 -10.08 21.96
N ARG A 248 -4.97 -10.68 22.96
CA ARG A 248 -5.67 -9.95 24.02
C ARG A 248 -4.72 -9.23 24.98
N SER A 249 -3.43 -9.57 24.96
CA SER A 249 -2.41 -8.95 25.81
C SER A 249 -2.07 -7.52 25.35
N ARG A 250 -1.67 -6.64 26.28
CA ARG A 250 -1.19 -5.28 25.98
C ARG A 250 0.12 -5.23 25.19
N ASN A 251 0.63 -6.39 24.76
CA ASN A 251 1.86 -6.49 24.00
C ASN A 251 1.63 -6.27 22.51
N TYR A 252 0.37 -6.30 22.05
CA TYR A 252 -0.01 -6.14 20.66
C TYR A 252 -0.86 -4.89 20.45
N LEU A 253 -0.47 -4.09 19.47
CA LEU A 253 -1.27 -2.98 18.96
C LEU A 253 -1.79 -3.39 17.58
N ILE A 254 -3.11 -3.52 17.43
CA ILE A 254 -3.80 -3.90 16.20
C ILE A 254 -4.47 -2.67 15.59
N ILE A 255 -4.07 -2.28 14.37
CA ILE A 255 -4.49 -1.02 13.73
C ILE A 255 -5.16 -1.30 12.39
N PRO A 256 -6.49 -1.14 12.25
CA PRO A 256 -7.13 -1.13 10.93
C PRO A 256 -6.87 0.21 10.23
N LEU A 257 -6.43 0.19 8.97
CA LEU A 257 -6.37 1.39 8.11
C LEU A 257 -7.15 1.17 6.82
N HIS A 258 -7.88 2.19 6.37
CA HIS A 258 -8.60 2.21 5.11
C HIS A 258 -8.78 3.66 4.63
N SER A 259 -8.83 3.88 3.31
CA SER A 259 -8.89 5.20 2.68
C SER A 259 -10.09 6.04 3.11
N LEU A 260 -11.22 5.38 3.40
CA LEU A 260 -12.47 6.02 3.86
C LEU A 260 -12.49 6.34 5.36
N MET A 261 -11.44 6.00 6.11
CA MET A 261 -11.42 6.31 7.54
C MET A 261 -11.20 7.81 7.79
N PRO A 262 -11.85 8.39 8.82
CA PRO A 262 -11.62 9.78 9.18
C PRO A 262 -10.15 10.05 9.50
N THR A 263 -9.63 11.20 9.04
CA THR A 263 -8.24 11.62 9.28
C THR A 263 -7.88 11.63 10.76
N SER A 264 -8.81 12.04 11.64
CA SER A 264 -8.62 12.05 13.10
C SER A 264 -8.41 10.65 13.68
N PHE A 265 -9.05 9.62 13.12
CA PHE A 265 -8.85 8.24 13.53
C PHE A 265 -7.51 7.72 13.02
N GLN A 266 -7.15 8.02 11.77
CA GLN A 266 -5.83 7.65 11.24
C GLN A 266 -4.72 8.32 12.06
N GLN A 267 -4.82 9.61 12.38
CA GLN A 267 -3.84 10.34 13.17
C GLN A 267 -3.77 9.90 14.64
N SER A 268 -4.90 9.58 15.28
CA SER A 268 -4.89 9.14 16.70
C SER A 268 -4.36 7.73 16.90
N VAL A 269 -4.42 6.90 15.86
CA VAL A 269 -3.93 5.52 15.90
C VAL A 269 -2.44 5.42 15.54
N LEU A 270 -1.86 6.48 14.97
CA LEU A 270 -0.41 6.65 14.88
C LEU A 270 0.09 7.38 16.14
N PRO A 271 0.66 6.69 17.15
CA PRO A 271 1.13 7.37 18.35
C PRO A 271 2.21 8.41 18.00
N ASP A 272 2.15 9.59 18.63
CA ASP A 272 3.29 10.50 18.69
C ASP A 272 4.45 9.72 19.30
N THR A 273 5.50 9.49 18.51
CA THR A 273 6.60 8.61 18.90
C THR A 273 7.44 9.34 19.95
N PRO A 274 7.50 8.90 21.22
CA PRO A 274 8.49 9.44 22.14
C PRO A 274 9.86 8.96 21.67
N ALA A 275 10.82 9.87 21.55
CA ALA A 275 12.19 9.52 21.23
C ALA A 275 12.70 8.44 22.21
N GLY A 276 12.97 7.24 21.71
CA GLY A 276 13.67 6.18 22.44
C GLY A 276 12.91 4.86 22.71
N GLU A 277 11.59 4.77 22.49
CA GLU A 277 10.84 3.54 22.81
C GLU A 277 10.29 2.78 21.59
N TYR A 278 10.10 3.46 20.46
CA TYR A 278 9.55 2.88 19.24
C TYR A 278 10.28 3.48 18.03
N GLU A 279 11.05 2.68 17.28
CA GLU A 279 11.40 3.05 15.91
C GLU A 279 10.38 2.43 14.97
N TRP A 280 9.27 3.14 14.81
CA TRP A 280 8.25 2.80 13.86
C TRP A 280 8.61 3.33 12.47
N CYS A 281 8.54 2.47 11.46
CA CYS A 281 8.56 2.89 10.07
C CYS A 281 7.11 3.25 9.72
N PRO A 282 6.75 4.54 9.54
CA PRO A 282 5.41 4.91 9.11
C PRO A 282 5.09 4.22 7.76
N PRO A 283 3.81 4.05 7.42
CA PRO A 283 3.37 3.35 6.19
C PRO A 283 3.95 3.90 4.88
N HIS A 284 4.66 5.03 4.92
CA HIS A 284 5.36 5.65 3.80
C HIS A 284 6.46 4.79 3.14
N LEU A 285 6.85 3.65 3.73
CA LEU A 285 7.91 2.78 3.17
C LEU A 285 7.42 1.41 2.70
N ALA A 286 6.11 1.16 2.72
CA ALA A 286 5.53 -0.11 2.27
C ALA A 286 4.67 0.01 1.01
N GLU A 287 4.20 1.20 0.64
CA GLU A 287 3.56 1.43 -0.65
C GLU A 287 3.89 2.85 -1.10
N THR A 288 4.69 2.95 -2.16
CA THR A 288 4.56 4.06 -3.10
C THR A 288 3.12 4.01 -3.60
N SER A 289 2.28 4.79 -2.91
CA SER A 289 1.08 5.49 -3.39
C SER A 289 0.05 4.76 -4.30
N LEU A 290 -1.21 4.73 -3.83
CA LEU A 290 -2.41 4.09 -4.41
C LEU A 290 -2.23 2.58 -4.71
N THR A 291 -2.61 1.71 -3.78
CA THR A 291 -4.01 1.36 -3.50
C THR A 291 -4.17 1.10 -2.01
N ILE A 292 -4.97 1.91 -1.30
CA ILE A 292 -5.28 1.61 0.11
C ILE A 292 -6.32 0.48 0.14
N ASP A 293 -5.83 -0.74 -0.01
CA ASP A 293 -6.52 -1.98 0.34
C ASP A 293 -5.92 -2.49 1.64
N ALA A 294 -6.36 -1.79 2.70
CA ALA A 294 -6.30 -2.21 4.10
C ALA A 294 -4.93 -2.42 4.75
N TRP A 295 -4.85 -2.04 6.03
CA TRP A 295 -3.68 -2.37 6.85
C TRP A 295 -4.13 -3.00 8.15
N LEU A 296 -3.35 -3.95 8.64
CA LEU A 296 -3.39 -4.38 10.03
C LEU A 296 -1.99 -4.40 10.62
N GLY A 297 -1.59 -3.30 11.27
CA GLY A 297 -0.33 -3.25 12.00
C GLY A 297 -0.43 -4.08 13.28
N LEU A 298 0.51 -5.01 13.51
CA LEU A 298 0.69 -5.70 14.78
C LEU A 298 2.09 -5.39 15.34
N CYS A 299 2.20 -4.60 16.41
CA CYS A 299 3.49 -4.30 17.06
C CYS A 299 3.65 -5.08 18.37
N HIS A 300 4.74 -5.86 18.50
CA HIS A 300 5.16 -6.44 19.78
C HIS A 300 5.99 -5.42 20.60
N ARG A 301 5.66 -5.20 21.87
CA ARG A 301 6.38 -4.28 22.78
C ARG A 301 7.88 -4.63 22.86
N LEU A 302 8.76 -3.65 22.58
CA LEU A 302 10.22 -3.79 22.67
C LEU A 302 10.70 -3.64 24.14
N ARG A 303 11.56 -4.55 24.59
CA ARG A 303 12.56 -4.28 25.65
C ARG A 303 13.93 -4.62 25.05
N GLY A 304 14.70 -3.60 24.70
CA GLY A 304 16.13 -3.72 24.43
C GLY A 304 16.52 -4.23 23.05
N GLU A 305 17.63 -3.65 22.57
CA GLU A 305 18.37 -3.81 21.32
C GLU A 305 18.32 -5.20 20.65
N GLY A 306 17.92 -5.23 19.37
CA GLY A 306 17.99 -6.43 18.53
C GLY A 306 17.64 -6.14 17.06
N ARG A 307 18.37 -6.76 16.13
CA ARG A 307 18.28 -6.57 14.66
C ARG A 307 16.86 -6.87 14.14
N ARG A 308 16.45 -6.15 13.09
CA ARG A 308 15.09 -6.20 12.51
C ARG A 308 15.06 -6.99 11.20
N LYS A 309 14.06 -7.86 11.04
CA LYS A 309 13.65 -8.44 9.74
C LYS A 309 12.22 -7.98 9.42
N ARG A 310 11.99 -7.65 8.14
CA ARG A 310 10.67 -7.30 7.58
C ARG A 310 10.19 -8.47 6.73
N MET A 311 8.94 -8.86 6.91
CA MET A 311 8.28 -9.85 6.07
C MET A 311 7.05 -9.17 5.45
N MET A 312 6.99 -9.21 4.11
CA MET A 312 5.87 -8.70 3.32
C MET A 312 5.19 -9.93 2.73
N CYS A 313 3.91 -10.11 3.01
CA CYS A 313 3.09 -11.14 2.39
C CYS A 313 2.17 -10.43 1.39
N ASP A 314 2.43 -10.65 0.10
CA ASP A 314 1.58 -10.23 -1.01
C ASP A 314 0.48 -11.27 -1.26
#